data_AF-A0AA37JZ37-F1
#
_entry.id   AF-A0AA37JZ37-F1
#
_cell.length_a   1.000
_cell.length_b   1.000
_cell.length_c   1.000
_cell.angle_alpha   90.00
_cell.angle_beta   90.00
_cell.angle_gamma   90.00
#
_symmetry.space_group_name_H-M   'P 1'
#
loop_
_entity.id
_entity.type
_entity.pdbx_description
1 polymer ?
#
loop_
_entity_poly.entity_id
_entity_poly.type
_entity_poly.pdbx_seq_one_letter_code
_entity_poly.pdbx_strand_id
1 'polypeptide(L)'
;MTGKILFSHEGARSEDALDRTRPFVYEGSLLLPDQTNDPAREITNSITIPREIAQKLRRINGKFSLTEVKAGYKNANVFSRRAKVFDSVNRVCYLRYADGTLQVCEFKGTRGSNYSALYPALAGLLRREGFEERADGFAVPDDRVDLLVDLVNEVFRMQEAGELRLEAADEVDTMTFPDGRHYYFKAYWRPAGAGTAPQEPAADAEDIPGQVAQIRACIRRLAGAGLRCAGREQLEEIQQAAEQLKNELDIVCGVCRNGLDSFDRARQLGL
;
A
#
# COMPACT_ATOMS: atom_id res chain seq x y z
N MET A 1 5.57 -21.17 2.44
CA MET A 1 6.54 -21.83 1.53
C MET A 1 7.88 -21.14 1.66
N THR A 2 8.99 -21.84 1.44
CA THR A 2 10.36 -21.32 1.69
C THR A 2 11.21 -21.15 0.42
N GLY A 3 10.69 -21.54 -0.74
CA GLY A 3 11.37 -21.40 -2.02
C GLY A 3 11.34 -19.96 -2.56
N LYS A 4 12.38 -19.58 -3.31
CA LYS A 4 12.42 -18.31 -4.06
C LYS A 4 11.29 -18.29 -5.08
N ILE A 5 10.52 -17.21 -5.11
CA ILE A 5 9.43 -17.02 -6.08
C ILE A 5 10.02 -16.94 -7.49
N LEU A 6 9.44 -17.69 -8.42
CA LEU A 6 9.71 -17.59 -9.84
C LEU A 6 8.54 -16.88 -10.53
N PHE A 7 8.80 -15.84 -11.29
CA PHE A 7 7.76 -15.17 -12.08
C PHE A 7 7.66 -15.83 -13.46
N SER A 8 6.45 -16.14 -13.90
CA SER A 8 6.23 -16.84 -15.18
C SER A 8 4.88 -16.48 -15.81
N HIS A 9 4.87 -16.30 -17.12
CA HIS A 9 3.63 -16.25 -17.91
C HIS A 9 3.02 -17.65 -18.08
N GLU A 10 3.86 -18.68 -18.20
CA GLU A 10 3.44 -20.08 -18.33
C GLU A 10 3.14 -20.68 -16.95
N GLY A 11 1.95 -21.27 -16.80
CA GLY A 11 1.51 -21.93 -15.57
C GLY A 11 1.46 -23.45 -15.68
N ALA A 12 1.22 -24.13 -14.57
CA ALA A 12 0.98 -25.57 -14.59
C ALA A 12 -0.37 -25.89 -15.26
N ARG A 13 -0.46 -27.06 -15.91
CA ARG A 13 -1.71 -27.56 -16.53
C ARG A 13 -2.67 -28.23 -15.54
N SER A 14 -2.21 -28.50 -14.33
CA SER A 14 -3.01 -29.06 -13.23
C SER A 14 -2.46 -28.57 -11.90
N GLU A 15 -3.29 -28.61 -10.86
CA GLU A 15 -2.87 -28.25 -9.50
C GLU A 15 -1.79 -29.21 -8.97
N ASP A 16 -1.88 -30.50 -9.27
CA ASP A 16 -0.91 -31.52 -8.87
C ASP A 16 0.49 -31.31 -9.47
N ALA A 17 0.59 -30.58 -10.58
CA ALA A 17 1.85 -30.23 -11.21
C ALA A 17 2.53 -29.01 -10.54
N LEU A 18 1.92 -28.41 -9.51
CA LEU A 18 2.53 -27.33 -8.74
C LEU A 18 3.61 -27.85 -7.78
N ASP A 19 4.83 -27.38 -7.98
CA ASP A 19 5.96 -27.69 -7.11
C ASP A 19 6.10 -26.63 -5.99
N ARG A 20 5.74 -27.00 -4.75
CA ARG A 20 5.86 -26.15 -3.56
C ARG A 20 7.30 -25.74 -3.25
N THR A 21 8.31 -26.46 -3.75
CA THR A 21 9.72 -26.13 -3.57
C THR A 21 10.21 -25.06 -4.55
N ARG A 22 9.47 -24.86 -5.65
CA ARG A 22 9.72 -23.88 -6.70
C ARG A 22 8.43 -23.10 -7.03
N PRO A 23 7.93 -22.29 -6.09
CA PRO A 23 6.66 -21.63 -6.28
C PRO A 23 6.76 -20.61 -7.42
N PHE A 24 5.99 -20.83 -8.48
CA PHE A 24 5.87 -19.87 -9.56
C PHE A 24 4.56 -19.08 -9.45
N VAL A 25 4.68 -17.78 -9.66
CA VAL A 25 3.62 -16.78 -9.56
C VAL A 25 3.46 -16.16 -10.95
N TYR A 26 2.21 -15.89 -11.32
CA TYR A 26 1.93 -15.31 -12.62
C TYR A 26 2.54 -13.91 -12.77
N GLU A 27 3.20 -13.69 -13.90
CA GLU A 27 3.62 -12.37 -14.35
C GLU A 27 2.77 -11.93 -15.53
N GLY A 28 2.21 -10.72 -15.44
CA GLY A 28 1.41 -10.15 -16.53
C GLY A 28 2.29 -9.73 -17.71
N SER A 29 1.77 -9.78 -18.93
CA SER A 29 2.44 -9.22 -20.13
C SER A 29 1.92 -7.83 -20.52
N LEU A 30 0.70 -7.47 -20.10
CA LEU A 30 0.10 -6.19 -20.43
C LEU A 30 0.67 -5.09 -19.53
N LEU A 31 1.36 -4.12 -20.14
CA LEU A 31 1.97 -2.99 -19.44
C LEU A 31 0.92 -2.09 -18.78
N LEU A 32 1.24 -1.62 -17.57
CA LEU A 32 0.51 -0.60 -16.83
C LEU A 32 1.38 0.69 -16.81
N PRO A 33 1.18 1.61 -17.77
CA PRO A 33 2.06 2.76 -17.93
C PRO A 33 2.01 3.72 -16.72
N ASP A 34 3.10 4.46 -16.49
CA ASP A 34 3.21 5.44 -15.41
C ASP A 34 2.44 6.73 -15.68
N GLN A 35 2.29 7.10 -16.96
CA GLN A 35 1.55 8.27 -17.39
C GLN A 35 0.56 7.87 -18.46
N THR A 36 -0.70 8.18 -18.26
CA THR A 36 -1.71 7.91 -19.27
C THR A 36 -2.72 9.05 -19.31
N ASN A 37 -2.98 9.57 -20.51
CA ASN A 37 -4.23 10.27 -20.79
C ASN A 37 -5.40 9.28 -20.97
N ASP A 38 -5.23 8.01 -20.56
CA ASP A 38 -6.23 6.95 -20.66
C ASP A 38 -7.32 7.21 -19.61
N PRO A 39 -8.57 7.47 -20.04
CA PRO A 39 -9.67 7.72 -19.13
C PRO A 39 -9.90 6.59 -18.12
N ALA A 40 -9.52 5.35 -18.43
CA ALA A 40 -9.63 4.22 -17.53
C ALA A 40 -8.66 4.28 -16.34
N ARG A 41 -7.70 5.22 -16.32
CA ARG A 41 -6.72 5.39 -15.22
C ARG A 41 -7.04 6.55 -14.30
N GLU A 42 -8.00 7.38 -14.68
CA GLU A 42 -8.44 8.51 -13.88
C GLU A 42 -9.64 8.09 -13.03
N ILE A 43 -9.44 7.89 -11.72
CA ILE A 43 -10.51 7.44 -10.79
C ILE A 43 -11.77 8.32 -10.84
N THR A 44 -11.64 9.59 -11.21
CA THR A 44 -12.73 10.54 -11.40
C THR A 44 -13.65 10.25 -12.59
N ASN A 45 -13.24 9.35 -13.49
CA ASN A 45 -14.06 8.91 -14.62
C ASN A 45 -14.97 7.74 -14.25
N SER A 46 -14.91 7.24 -13.01
CA SER A 46 -15.86 6.24 -12.54
C SER A 46 -17.29 6.80 -12.55
N ILE A 47 -18.21 6.08 -13.20
CA ILE A 47 -19.63 6.40 -13.23
C ILE A 47 -20.37 5.95 -11.96
N THR A 48 -19.72 5.16 -11.10
CA THR A 48 -20.34 4.62 -9.88
C THR A 48 -19.77 5.16 -8.60
N ILE A 49 -18.52 5.63 -8.59
CA ILE A 49 -17.93 6.28 -7.42
C ILE A 49 -18.31 7.75 -7.49
N PRO A 50 -19.01 8.31 -6.48
CA PRO A 50 -19.40 9.72 -6.48
C PRO A 50 -18.19 10.63 -6.67
N ARG A 51 -18.37 11.73 -7.40
CA ARG A 51 -17.28 12.64 -7.76
C ARG A 51 -16.48 13.12 -6.56
N GLU A 52 -17.14 13.43 -5.46
CA GLU A 52 -16.51 13.90 -4.21
C GLU A 52 -15.57 12.83 -3.63
N ILE A 53 -16.01 11.57 -3.60
CA ILE A 53 -15.22 10.42 -3.15
C ILE A 53 -14.07 10.16 -4.11
N ALA A 54 -14.33 10.19 -5.42
CA ALA A 54 -13.30 10.02 -6.43
C ALA A 54 -12.20 11.09 -6.32
N GLN A 55 -12.54 12.35 -6.05
CA GLN A 55 -11.53 13.41 -5.83
C GLN A 55 -10.65 13.13 -4.60
N LYS A 56 -11.21 12.61 -3.50
CA LYS A 56 -10.41 12.18 -2.34
C LYS A 56 -9.45 11.06 -2.73
N LEU A 57 -9.94 10.05 -3.45
CA LEU A 57 -9.16 8.89 -3.91
C LEU A 57 -8.00 9.26 -4.85
N ARG A 58 -8.08 10.37 -5.60
CA ARG A 58 -6.95 10.84 -6.44
C ARG A 58 -5.67 11.10 -5.65
N ARG A 59 -5.76 11.31 -4.34
CA ARG A 59 -4.59 11.51 -3.46
C ARG A 59 -3.87 10.21 -3.13
N ILE A 60 -4.37 9.06 -3.57
CA ILE A 60 -3.63 7.80 -3.53
C ILE A 60 -2.44 7.92 -4.49
N ASN A 61 -1.24 7.79 -3.95
CA ASN A 61 0.02 7.84 -4.66
C ASN A 61 0.30 6.50 -5.36
N GLY A 62 -0.62 6.07 -6.23
CA GLY A 62 -0.60 4.80 -6.93
C GLY A 62 -1.19 4.92 -8.33
N LYS A 63 -1.47 3.79 -8.96
CA LYS A 63 -2.10 3.73 -10.28
C LYS A 63 -3.50 3.13 -10.17
N PHE A 64 -4.42 3.61 -11.00
CA PHE A 64 -5.77 3.06 -11.08
C PHE A 64 -6.01 2.29 -12.37
N SER A 65 -6.93 1.33 -12.31
CA SER A 65 -7.51 0.68 -13.48
C SER A 65 -8.99 0.52 -13.28
N LEU A 66 -9.77 1.32 -14.00
CA LEU A 66 -11.21 1.21 -14.00
C LEU A 66 -11.68 0.05 -14.88
N THR A 67 -12.73 -0.61 -14.43
CA THR A 67 -13.40 -1.68 -15.17
C THR A 67 -14.32 -1.04 -16.21
N GLU A 68 -14.05 -1.27 -17.49
CA GLU A 68 -14.90 -0.80 -18.58
C GLU A 68 -16.17 -1.67 -18.70
N VAL A 69 -17.32 -1.02 -18.77
CA VAL A 69 -18.61 -1.62 -19.10
C VAL A 69 -19.28 -0.80 -20.20
N LYS A 70 -20.37 -1.32 -20.80
CA LYS A 70 -21.09 -0.61 -21.88
C LYS A 70 -21.51 0.82 -21.52
N ALA A 71 -21.79 1.09 -20.24
CA ALA A 71 -22.21 2.39 -19.74
C ALA A 71 -21.05 3.35 -19.39
N GLY A 72 -19.79 2.91 -19.47
CA GLY A 72 -18.60 3.67 -19.08
C GLY A 72 -17.72 2.91 -18.10
N TYR A 73 -16.88 3.65 -17.37
CA TYR A 73 -15.93 3.07 -16.42
C TYR A 73 -16.55 2.95 -15.03
N LYS A 74 -16.46 1.77 -14.40
CA LYS A 74 -17.13 1.49 -13.13
C LYS A 74 -16.14 1.41 -11.96
N ASN A 75 -15.88 0.22 -11.46
CA ASN A 75 -15.09 -0.07 -10.28
C ASN A 75 -13.59 0.08 -10.57
N ALA A 76 -12.76 0.26 -9.54
CA ALA A 76 -11.33 0.51 -9.70
C ALA A 76 -10.47 -0.59 -9.08
N ASN A 77 -9.45 -1.04 -9.79
CA ASN A 77 -8.29 -1.68 -9.16
C ASN A 77 -7.27 -0.61 -8.81
N VAL A 78 -6.66 -0.75 -7.64
CA VAL A 78 -5.59 0.13 -7.15
C VAL A 78 -4.28 -0.64 -7.16
N PHE A 79 -3.26 -0.05 -7.78
CA PHE A 79 -1.92 -0.61 -7.89
C PHE A 79 -0.89 0.32 -7.26
N SER A 80 0.20 -0.22 -6.76
CA SER A 80 1.34 0.59 -6.34
C SER A 80 2.04 1.23 -7.54
N ARG A 81 2.82 2.28 -7.28
CA ARG A 81 3.64 2.93 -8.33
C ARG A 81 4.62 1.97 -8.99
N ARG A 82 5.06 0.95 -8.25
CA ARG A 82 5.98 -0.09 -8.72
C ARG A 82 5.34 -1.05 -9.74
N ALA A 83 4.02 -1.05 -9.85
CA ALA A 83 3.31 -1.92 -10.79
C ALA A 83 3.67 -1.56 -12.24
N LYS A 84 4.31 -2.49 -12.95
CA LYS A 84 4.66 -2.33 -14.37
C LYS A 84 3.66 -2.99 -15.32
N VAL A 85 2.88 -3.95 -14.82
CA VAL A 85 1.96 -4.77 -15.60
C VAL A 85 0.65 -5.00 -14.86
N PHE A 86 -0.39 -5.44 -15.59
CA PHE A 86 -1.68 -5.82 -15.03
C PHE A 86 -1.66 -7.23 -14.42
N ASP A 87 -0.98 -7.38 -13.30
CA ASP A 87 -0.99 -8.62 -12.50
C ASP A 87 -1.52 -8.37 -11.09
N SER A 88 -1.33 -9.35 -10.20
CA SER A 88 -1.76 -9.28 -8.81
C SER A 88 -0.64 -8.86 -7.85
N VAL A 89 0.62 -8.92 -8.28
CA VAL A 89 1.81 -8.76 -7.43
C VAL A 89 1.88 -7.36 -6.84
N ASN A 90 1.53 -6.33 -7.61
CA ASN A 90 1.56 -4.95 -7.12
C ASN A 90 0.16 -4.32 -6.99
N ARG A 91 -0.88 -5.16 -6.95
CA ARG A 91 -2.26 -4.72 -6.73
C ARG A 91 -2.56 -4.68 -5.23
N VAL A 92 -3.10 -3.56 -4.77
CA VAL A 92 -3.50 -3.33 -3.38
C VAL A 92 -4.90 -3.80 -3.12
N CYS A 93 -5.87 -3.29 -3.86
CA CYS A 93 -7.26 -3.56 -3.59
C CYS A 93 -8.12 -3.30 -4.81
N TYR A 94 -9.38 -3.70 -4.67
CA TYR A 94 -10.47 -3.37 -5.56
C TYR A 94 -11.46 -2.45 -4.82
N LEU A 95 -11.92 -1.41 -5.51
CA LEU A 95 -12.84 -0.40 -5.01
C LEU A 95 -14.16 -0.51 -5.77
N ARG A 96 -15.26 -0.65 -5.03
CA ARG A 96 -16.62 -0.66 -5.56
C ARG A 96 -17.48 0.24 -4.68
N TYR A 97 -18.13 1.24 -5.28
CA TYR A 97 -19.14 2.02 -4.55
C TYR A 97 -20.51 1.41 -4.79
N ALA A 98 -21.21 1.08 -3.70
CA ALA A 98 -22.56 0.52 -3.73
C ALA A 98 -23.30 0.92 -2.45
N ASP A 99 -24.61 1.14 -2.54
CA ASP A 99 -25.47 1.39 -1.39
C ASP A 99 -24.99 2.52 -0.46
N GLY A 100 -24.42 3.59 -1.07
CA GLY A 100 -23.93 4.77 -0.35
C GLY A 100 -22.64 4.54 0.45
N THR A 101 -21.88 3.48 0.15
CA THR A 101 -20.62 3.17 0.85
C THR A 101 -19.55 2.70 -0.14
N LEU A 102 -18.29 3.07 0.13
CA LEU A 102 -17.15 2.57 -0.63
C LEU A 102 -16.71 1.21 -0.07
N GLN A 103 -16.84 0.16 -0.86
CA GLN A 103 -16.32 -1.17 -0.53
C GLN A 103 -14.86 -1.30 -0.98
N VAL A 104 -14.02 -1.79 -0.08
CA VAL A 104 -12.60 -2.08 -0.30
C VAL A 104 -12.36 -3.56 -0.08
N CYS A 105 -11.98 -4.29 -1.13
CA CYS A 105 -11.83 -5.74 -1.06
C CYS A 105 -10.64 -6.26 -1.86
N GLU A 106 -10.28 -7.51 -1.63
CA GLU A 106 -9.39 -8.23 -2.53
C GLU A 106 -10.06 -8.39 -3.89
N PHE A 107 -9.30 -8.19 -4.97
CA PHE A 107 -9.85 -8.41 -6.30
C PHE A 107 -10.17 -9.89 -6.50
N LYS A 108 -11.39 -10.20 -6.94
CA LYS A 108 -11.82 -11.55 -7.33
C LYS A 108 -12.41 -11.48 -8.74
N GLY A 109 -11.55 -11.66 -9.73
CA GLY A 109 -11.93 -11.62 -11.15
C GLY A 109 -12.12 -13.01 -11.75
N THR A 110 -12.35 -13.02 -13.06
CA THR A 110 -12.35 -14.24 -13.89
C THR A 110 -11.34 -14.17 -15.04
N ARG A 111 -10.64 -13.04 -15.19
CA ARG A 111 -9.70 -12.76 -16.29
C ARG A 111 -8.42 -12.19 -15.69
N GLY A 112 -7.29 -12.80 -16.03
CA GLY A 112 -6.00 -12.51 -15.39
C GLY A 112 -5.97 -12.99 -13.94
N SER A 113 -4.95 -12.57 -13.20
CA SER A 113 -4.74 -13.02 -11.82
C SER A 113 -5.81 -12.44 -10.88
N ASN A 114 -6.36 -13.31 -10.02
CA ASN A 114 -7.64 -13.10 -9.32
C ASN A 114 -7.46 -12.84 -7.82
N TYR A 115 -6.40 -12.10 -7.48
CA TYR A 115 -6.13 -11.71 -6.10
C TYR A 115 -5.40 -10.34 -6.05
N SER A 116 -5.17 -9.80 -4.86
CA SER A 116 -4.39 -8.57 -4.68
C SER A 116 -3.29 -8.80 -3.64
N ALA A 117 -2.04 -8.91 -4.07
CA ALA A 117 -0.93 -9.33 -3.22
C ALA A 117 -0.67 -8.39 -2.02
N LEU A 118 -0.99 -7.09 -2.14
CA LEU A 118 -0.83 -6.10 -1.07
C LEU A 118 -2.10 -5.97 -0.19
N TYR A 119 -3.20 -6.62 -0.55
CA TYR A 119 -4.45 -6.53 0.21
C TYR A 119 -4.32 -6.96 1.67
N PRO A 120 -3.62 -8.06 2.02
CA PRO A 120 -3.48 -8.46 3.43
C PRO A 120 -2.81 -7.40 4.31
N ALA A 121 -1.83 -6.66 3.76
CA ALA A 121 -1.20 -5.55 4.47
C ALA A 121 -2.20 -4.40 4.69
N LEU A 122 -2.96 -4.00 3.66
CA LEU A 122 -4.01 -3.00 3.79
C LEU A 122 -5.10 -3.43 4.79
N ALA A 123 -5.57 -4.68 4.69
CA ALA A 123 -6.57 -5.25 5.59
C ALA A 123 -6.09 -5.22 7.05
N GLY A 124 -4.80 -5.51 7.28
CA GLY A 124 -4.17 -5.37 8.60
C GLY A 124 -4.24 -3.95 9.15
N LEU A 125 -3.95 -2.94 8.31
CA LEU A 125 -4.05 -1.52 8.70
C LEU A 125 -5.50 -1.09 8.94
N LEU A 126 -6.44 -1.49 8.08
CA LEU A 126 -7.86 -1.19 8.22
C LEU A 126 -8.43 -1.75 9.53
N ARG A 127 -8.12 -3.01 9.88
CA ARG A 127 -8.55 -3.59 11.17
C ARG A 127 -7.98 -2.83 12.37
N ARG A 128 -6.72 -2.37 12.30
CA ARG A 128 -6.10 -1.57 13.38
C ARG A 128 -6.78 -0.21 13.57
N GLU A 129 -7.29 0.39 12.49
CA GLU A 129 -8.03 1.65 12.52
C GLU A 129 -9.55 1.47 12.79
N GLY A 130 -9.95 0.27 13.21
CA GLY A 130 -11.32 -0.03 13.64
C GLY A 130 -12.32 -0.27 12.52
N PHE A 131 -11.87 -0.51 11.28
CA PHE A 131 -12.78 -0.95 10.22
C PHE A 131 -13.10 -2.44 10.40
N GLU A 132 -14.38 -2.78 10.29
CA GLU A 132 -14.84 -4.16 10.34
C GLU A 132 -14.79 -4.81 8.96
N GLU A 133 -14.18 -6.00 8.89
CA GLU A 133 -14.16 -6.80 7.67
C GLU A 133 -15.40 -7.70 7.59
N ARG A 134 -16.06 -7.69 6.43
CA ARG A 134 -17.20 -8.53 6.10
C ARG A 134 -16.84 -9.46 4.94
N ALA A 135 -17.77 -10.33 4.55
CA ALA A 135 -17.56 -11.30 3.48
C ALA A 135 -17.15 -10.67 2.13
N ASP A 136 -17.59 -9.43 1.87
CA ASP A 136 -17.30 -8.67 0.66
C ASP A 136 -16.23 -7.58 0.84
N GLY A 137 -15.48 -7.62 1.95
CA GLY A 137 -14.39 -6.71 2.28
C GLY A 137 -14.74 -5.70 3.36
N PHE A 138 -14.09 -4.53 3.31
CA PHE A 138 -14.31 -3.44 4.25
C PHE A 138 -15.26 -2.40 3.66
N ALA A 139 -16.31 -2.10 4.43
CA ALA A 139 -17.20 -0.99 4.16
C ALA A 139 -16.58 0.30 4.71
N VAL A 140 -16.24 1.25 3.84
CA VAL A 140 -15.63 2.54 4.18
C VAL A 140 -16.66 3.66 3.99
N PRO A 141 -17.17 4.25 5.07
CA PRO A 141 -18.05 5.42 5.00
C PRO A 141 -17.37 6.63 4.34
N ASP A 142 -18.17 7.50 3.71
CA ASP A 142 -17.69 8.63 2.92
C ASP A 142 -16.83 9.64 3.71
N ASP A 143 -17.08 9.79 5.01
CA ASP A 143 -16.32 10.63 5.94
C ASP A 143 -14.97 10.02 6.35
N ARG A 144 -14.82 8.70 6.19
CA ARG A 144 -13.59 7.93 6.49
C ARG A 144 -12.72 7.64 5.27
N VAL A 145 -13.12 8.06 4.08
CA VAL A 145 -12.35 7.85 2.83
C VAL A 145 -10.96 8.49 2.88
N ASP A 146 -10.80 9.61 3.58
CA ASP A 146 -9.49 10.27 3.73
C ASP A 146 -8.51 9.41 4.50
N LEU A 147 -8.99 8.72 5.55
CA LEU A 147 -8.19 7.75 6.28
C LEU A 147 -7.83 6.56 5.39
N LEU A 148 -8.76 6.04 4.59
CA LEU A 148 -8.45 4.96 3.63
C LEU A 148 -7.31 5.36 2.69
N VAL A 149 -7.34 6.58 2.16
CA VAL A 149 -6.27 7.10 1.29
C VAL A 149 -4.91 7.06 2.01
N ASP A 150 -4.87 7.52 3.26
CA ASP A 150 -3.66 7.50 4.08
C ASP A 150 -3.15 6.07 4.30
N LEU A 151 -4.04 5.11 4.59
CA LEU A 151 -3.66 3.71 4.81
C LEU A 151 -3.17 3.02 3.54
N VAL A 152 -3.77 3.31 2.37
CA VAL A 152 -3.27 2.79 1.08
C VAL A 152 -1.87 3.35 0.78
N ASN A 153 -1.66 4.65 1.02
CA ASN A 153 -0.35 5.27 0.85
C ASN A 153 0.69 4.72 1.82
N GLU A 154 0.29 4.39 3.05
CA GLU A 154 1.15 3.73 4.02
C GLU A 154 1.59 2.34 3.54
N VAL A 155 0.71 1.54 2.94
CA VAL A 155 1.09 0.25 2.32
C VAL A 155 2.16 0.44 1.24
N PHE A 156 2.06 1.49 0.42
CA PHE A 156 3.09 1.81 -0.56
C PHE A 156 4.43 2.16 0.10
N ARG A 157 4.40 3.01 1.13
CA ARG A 157 5.59 3.36 1.90
C ARG A 157 6.26 2.13 2.50
N MET A 158 5.49 1.25 3.14
CA MET A 158 5.99 0.00 3.71
C MET A 158 6.61 -0.93 2.64
N GLN A 159 6.01 -0.99 1.44
CA GLN A 159 6.54 -1.74 0.30
C GLN A 159 7.88 -1.14 -0.20
N GLU A 160 7.99 0.18 -0.26
CA GLU A 160 9.19 0.90 -0.71
C GLU A 160 10.32 0.83 0.31
N ALA A 161 10.00 0.91 1.61
CA ALA A 161 10.95 0.80 2.73
C ALA A 161 11.44 -0.64 3.00
N GLY A 162 10.93 -1.64 2.27
CA GLY A 162 11.31 -3.05 2.48
C GLY A 162 10.73 -3.67 3.75
N GLU A 163 9.78 -3.00 4.41
CA GLU A 163 9.05 -3.52 5.57
C GLU A 163 8.10 -4.67 5.17
N LEU A 164 7.75 -4.74 3.88
CA LEU A 164 6.99 -5.84 3.30
C LEU A 164 7.89 -6.70 2.41
N ARG A 165 7.73 -8.02 2.49
CA ARG A 165 8.34 -8.99 1.59
C ARG A 165 7.28 -9.81 0.89
N LEU A 166 7.49 -10.06 -0.39
CA LEU A 166 6.62 -10.93 -1.16
C LEU A 166 6.93 -12.39 -0.83
N GLU A 167 5.92 -13.11 -0.35
CA GLU A 167 6.01 -14.51 0.04
C GLU A 167 4.95 -15.34 -0.69
N ALA A 168 5.33 -16.50 -1.21
CA ALA A 168 4.38 -17.43 -1.80
C ALA A 168 3.48 -18.04 -0.72
N ALA A 169 2.18 -18.02 -0.97
CA ALA A 169 1.18 -18.66 -0.13
C ALA A 169 0.79 -20.02 -0.69
N ASP A 170 0.47 -20.97 0.19
CA ASP A 170 -0.04 -22.31 -0.17
C ASP A 170 -1.52 -22.20 -0.59
N GLU A 171 -1.78 -21.28 -1.50
CA GLU A 171 -3.05 -21.00 -2.13
C GLU A 171 -2.81 -20.91 -3.62
N VAL A 172 -3.76 -21.44 -4.40
CA VAL A 172 -3.66 -21.51 -5.86
C VAL A 172 -4.49 -20.40 -6.48
N ASP A 173 -3.90 -19.69 -7.43
CA ASP A 173 -4.62 -18.87 -8.39
C ASP A 173 -4.82 -19.64 -9.69
N THR A 174 -5.95 -19.41 -10.33
CA THR A 174 -6.34 -20.11 -11.56
C THR A 174 -6.70 -19.11 -12.63
N MET A 175 -6.11 -19.27 -13.81
CA MET A 175 -6.38 -18.43 -14.97
C MET A 175 -6.74 -19.26 -16.19
N THR A 176 -7.63 -18.73 -17.02
CA THR A 176 -8.01 -19.35 -18.29
C THR A 176 -7.40 -18.56 -19.44
N PHE A 177 -6.58 -19.25 -20.23
CA PHE A 177 -5.98 -18.76 -21.47
C PHE A 177 -6.59 -19.51 -22.67
N PRO A 178 -6.37 -19.06 -23.93
CA PRO A 178 -6.95 -19.71 -25.11
C PRO A 178 -6.62 -21.20 -25.24
N ASP A 179 -5.46 -21.61 -24.74
CA ASP A 179 -4.94 -22.99 -24.75
C ASP A 179 -5.29 -23.78 -23.48
N GLY A 180 -6.09 -23.19 -22.58
CA GLY A 180 -6.67 -23.88 -21.44
C GLY A 180 -6.42 -23.21 -20.09
N ARG A 181 -6.79 -23.94 -19.04
CA ARG A 181 -6.66 -23.49 -17.66
C ARG A 181 -5.22 -23.71 -17.17
N HIS A 182 -4.71 -22.70 -16.47
CA HIS A 182 -3.38 -22.68 -15.88
C HIS A 182 -3.46 -22.38 -14.39
N TYR A 183 -2.56 -22.99 -13.63
CA TYR A 183 -2.52 -22.95 -12.17
C TYR A 183 -1.20 -22.34 -11.72
N TYR A 184 -1.25 -21.47 -10.71
CA TYR A 184 -0.12 -20.73 -10.16
C TYR A 184 -0.25 -20.65 -8.64
N PHE A 185 0.83 -20.45 -7.92
CA PHE A 185 0.72 -20.05 -6.53
C PHE A 185 0.35 -18.57 -6.42
N LYS A 186 -0.47 -18.23 -5.43
CA LYS A 186 -0.60 -16.85 -4.97
C LYS A 186 0.67 -16.44 -4.23
N ALA A 187 0.94 -15.15 -4.23
CA ALA A 187 1.98 -14.57 -3.38
C ALA A 187 1.53 -13.25 -2.79
N TYR A 188 1.78 -13.05 -1.50
CA TYR A 188 1.32 -11.89 -0.75
C TYR A 188 2.49 -11.13 -0.16
N TRP A 189 2.38 -9.81 -0.13
CA TRP A 189 3.28 -8.95 0.60
C TRP A 189 2.94 -9.02 2.09
N ARG A 190 3.87 -9.54 2.88
CA ARG A 190 3.74 -9.73 4.31
C ARG A 190 4.80 -8.92 5.06
N PRO A 191 4.51 -8.48 6.30
CA PRO A 191 5.54 -7.86 7.14
C PRO A 191 6.78 -8.76 7.18
N ALA A 192 7.93 -8.18 6.86
CA ALA A 192 9.19 -8.88 6.97
C ALA A 192 9.37 -9.35 8.42
N GLY A 193 9.28 -10.66 8.67
CA GLY A 193 9.60 -11.20 9.98
C GLY A 193 11.03 -10.82 10.38
N ALA A 194 11.29 -10.64 11.68
CA ALA A 194 12.63 -10.63 12.24
C ALA A 194 13.26 -12.03 12.07
N GLY A 195 13.67 -12.34 10.85
CA GLY A 195 14.07 -13.69 10.46
C GLY A 195 14.36 -13.77 8.97
N THR A 196 15.64 -13.83 8.64
CA THR A 196 16.21 -14.15 7.32
C THR A 196 15.86 -13.21 6.16
N ALA A 197 16.56 -12.07 6.11
CA ALA A 197 16.88 -11.43 4.84
C ALA A 197 18.21 -12.03 4.33
N PRO A 198 18.34 -12.40 3.05
CA PRO A 198 19.62 -12.26 2.36
C PRO A 198 19.87 -10.76 2.20
N GLN A 199 20.82 -10.22 2.97
CA GLN A 199 21.30 -8.85 2.82
C GLN A 199 22.14 -8.75 1.54
N GLU A 200 21.69 -7.96 0.58
CA GLU A 200 22.63 -7.21 -0.26
C GLU A 200 22.91 -5.88 0.44
N PRO A 201 24.17 -5.43 0.54
CA PRO A 201 24.52 -4.20 1.23
C PRO A 201 24.19 -3.01 0.33
N ALA A 202 23.01 -2.42 0.50
CA ALA A 202 22.79 -1.04 0.08
C ALA A 202 23.39 -0.14 1.17
N ALA A 203 24.36 0.68 0.78
CA ALA A 203 25.02 1.64 1.67
C ALA A 203 23.98 2.47 2.43
N ASP A 204 24.17 2.59 3.75
CA ASP A 204 23.33 3.33 4.68
C ASP A 204 23.27 4.82 4.30
N ALA A 205 22.32 5.17 3.44
CA ALA A 205 21.82 6.53 3.36
C ALA A 205 20.65 6.62 4.34
N GLU A 206 20.79 7.42 5.40
CA GLU A 206 19.69 7.69 6.31
C GLU A 206 18.51 8.31 5.51
N ASP A 207 17.37 7.62 5.48
CA ASP A 207 16.13 8.08 4.85
C ASP A 207 15.47 9.18 5.69
N ILE A 208 16.07 10.37 5.67
CA ILE A 208 15.56 11.54 6.38
C ILE A 208 14.11 11.87 5.96
N PRO A 209 13.73 11.84 4.66
CA PRO A 209 12.33 12.04 4.27
C PRO A 209 11.35 11.04 4.90
N GLY A 210 11.69 9.75 4.94
CA GLY A 210 10.86 8.72 5.57
C GLY A 210 10.73 8.91 7.09
N GLN A 211 11.83 9.22 7.77
CA GLN A 211 11.82 9.50 9.21
C GLN A 211 10.94 10.72 9.54
N VAL A 212 11.02 11.80 8.73
CA VAL A 212 10.16 12.99 8.89
C VAL A 212 8.68 12.65 8.67
N ALA A 213 8.37 11.81 7.69
CA ALA A 213 7.00 11.37 7.43
C ALA A 213 6.43 10.56 8.62
N GLN A 214 7.23 9.67 9.21
CA GLN A 214 6.86 8.88 10.38
C GLN A 214 6.59 9.78 11.61
N ILE A 215 7.45 10.76 11.87
CA ILE A 215 7.25 11.74 12.95
C ILE A 215 5.92 12.49 12.76
N ARG A 216 5.63 12.95 11.52
CA ARG A 216 4.37 13.64 11.21
C ARG A 216 3.14 12.74 11.44
N ALA A 217 3.22 11.46 11.08
CA ALA A 217 2.16 10.50 11.33
C ALA A 217 1.93 10.28 12.84
N CYS A 218 3.01 10.16 13.63
CA CYS A 218 2.92 10.08 15.09
C CYS A 218 2.24 11.32 15.71
N ILE A 219 2.62 12.53 15.28
CA ILE A 219 2.02 13.78 15.78
C ILE A 219 0.52 13.83 15.48
N ARG A 220 0.09 13.43 14.27
CA ARG A 220 -1.33 13.39 13.91
C ARG A 220 -2.11 12.36 14.74
N ARG A 221 -1.52 11.19 15.01
CA ARG A 221 -2.13 10.17 15.89
C ARG A 221 -2.34 10.71 17.31
N LEU A 222 -1.33 11.41 17.85
CA LEU A 222 -1.39 12.02 19.18
C LEU A 222 -2.49 13.11 19.25
N ALA A 223 -2.58 13.97 18.23
CA ALA A 223 -3.64 14.97 18.14
C ALA A 223 -5.04 14.34 18.07
N GLY A 224 -5.19 13.25 17.29
CA GLY A 224 -6.43 12.50 17.22
C GLY A 224 -6.81 11.83 18.55
N ALA A 225 -5.83 11.34 19.31
CA ALA A 225 -6.06 10.78 20.65
C ALA A 225 -6.56 11.86 21.62
N GLY A 226 -5.98 13.07 21.58
CA GLY A 226 -6.45 14.20 22.37
C GLY A 226 -7.91 14.59 22.08
N LEU A 227 -8.32 14.59 20.81
CA LEU A 227 -9.70 14.90 20.41
C LEU A 227 -10.73 13.84 20.85
N ARG A 228 -10.30 12.59 21.05
CA ARG A 228 -11.16 11.47 21.47
C ARG A 228 -11.10 11.20 22.98
N CYS A 229 -10.30 11.99 23.70
CA CYS A 229 -10.09 11.78 25.12
C CYS A 229 -11.35 12.15 25.91
N ALA A 230 -11.81 11.24 26.77
CA ALA A 230 -13.01 11.43 27.59
C ALA A 230 -12.69 11.91 29.02
N GLY A 231 -11.41 11.95 29.41
CA GLY A 231 -10.97 12.21 30.78
C GLY A 231 -9.84 13.25 30.86
N ARG A 232 -9.91 14.10 31.89
CA ARG A 232 -8.92 15.17 32.12
C ARG A 232 -7.50 14.64 32.30
N GLU A 233 -7.30 13.58 33.08
CA GLU A 233 -5.98 13.01 33.37
C GLU A 233 -5.28 12.50 32.10
N GLN A 234 -5.99 11.76 31.25
CA GLN A 234 -5.45 11.32 29.96
C GLN A 234 -5.11 12.49 29.02
N LEU A 235 -5.86 13.59 29.08
CA LEU A 235 -5.54 14.78 28.30
C LEU A 235 -4.28 15.49 28.82
N GLU A 236 -4.09 15.54 30.14
CA GLU A 236 -2.88 16.07 30.79
C GLU A 236 -1.64 15.21 30.44
N GLU A 237 -1.76 13.88 30.40
CA GLU A 237 -0.69 12.97 29.96
C GLU A 237 -0.31 13.19 28.48
N ILE A 238 -1.32 13.32 27.61
CA ILE A 238 -1.10 13.60 26.17
C ILE A 238 -0.42 14.96 25.98
N GLN A 239 -0.83 15.98 26.75
CA GLN A 239 -0.20 17.30 26.73
C GLN A 239 1.27 17.22 27.15
N GLN A 240 1.57 16.54 28.25
CA GLN A 240 2.94 16.42 28.75
C GLN A 240 3.84 15.67 27.77
N ALA A 241 3.35 14.59 27.15
CA ALA A 241 4.07 13.87 26.11
C ALA A 241 4.32 14.74 24.85
N ALA A 242 3.35 15.57 24.47
CA ALA A 242 3.51 16.51 23.35
C ALA A 242 4.55 17.60 23.64
N GLU A 243 4.59 18.11 24.88
CA GLU A 243 5.61 19.09 25.32
C GLU A 243 7.01 18.48 25.32
N GLN A 244 7.15 17.22 25.77
CA GLN A 244 8.44 16.52 25.72
C GLN A 244 8.93 16.33 24.28
N LEU A 245 8.05 15.88 23.38
CA LEU A 245 8.38 15.70 21.96
C LEU A 245 8.81 17.02 21.31
N LYS A 246 8.15 18.13 21.66
CA LYS A 246 8.56 19.47 21.19
C LYS A 246 9.99 19.80 21.60
N ASN A 247 10.35 19.56 22.87
CA ASN A 247 11.70 19.82 23.37
C ASN A 247 12.76 18.97 22.66
N GLU A 248 12.46 17.69 22.38
CA GLU A 248 13.35 16.80 21.64
C GLU A 248 13.57 17.29 20.19
N LEU A 249 12.52 17.77 19.52
CA LEU A 249 12.63 18.35 18.18
C LEU A 249 13.42 19.67 18.18
N ASP A 250 13.32 20.47 19.22
CA ASP A 250 14.12 21.69 19.37
C ASP A 250 15.62 21.36 19.51
N ILE A 251 15.99 20.27 20.19
CA ILE A 251 17.38 19.78 20.26
C ILE A 251 17.89 19.40 18.87
N VAL A 252 17.11 18.62 18.10
CA VAL A 252 17.47 18.24 16.72
C VAL A 252 17.70 19.48 15.86
N CYS A 253 16.78 20.45 15.91
CA CYS A 253 16.93 21.73 15.21
C CYS A 253 18.21 22.47 15.62
N GLY A 254 18.56 22.46 16.90
CA GLY A 254 19.78 23.08 17.43
C GLY A 254 21.06 22.43 16.90
N VAL A 255 21.12 21.10 16.89
CA VAL A 255 22.26 20.34 16.35
C VAL A 255 22.45 20.64 14.85
N CYS A 256 21.37 20.59 14.06
CA CYS A 256 21.42 20.89 12.64
C CYS A 256 21.91 22.33 12.38
N ARG A 257 21.42 23.30 13.15
CA ARG A 257 21.84 24.71 13.01
C ARG A 257 23.32 24.89 13.32
N ASN A 258 23.81 24.33 14.44
CA ASN A 258 25.22 24.40 14.80
C ASN A 258 26.12 23.71 13.77
N GLY A 259 25.65 22.61 13.18
CA GLY A 259 26.35 21.93 12.09
C GLY A 259 26.46 22.82 10.85
N LEU A 260 25.36 23.42 10.41
CA LEU A 260 25.33 24.36 9.28
C LEU A 260 26.25 25.56 9.51
N ASP A 261 26.19 26.20 10.67
CA ASP A 261 27.06 27.32 11.05
C ASP A 261 28.55 26.91 11.01
N SER A 262 28.86 25.65 11.37
CA SER A 262 30.22 25.11 11.33
C SER A 262 30.71 24.88 9.90
N PHE A 263 29.84 24.38 9.02
CA PHE A 263 30.14 24.24 7.59
C PHE A 263 30.37 25.60 6.93
N ASP A 264 29.53 26.59 7.24
CA ASP A 264 29.67 27.93 6.69
C ASP A 264 30.97 28.61 7.13
N ARG A 265 31.39 28.42 8.39
CA ARG A 265 32.68 28.91 8.89
C ARG A 265 33.88 28.19 8.26
N ALA A 266 33.83 26.87 8.10
CA ALA A 266 34.89 26.12 7.43
C ALA A 266 35.10 26.61 6.00
N ARG A 267 33.98 26.83 5.28
CA ARG A 267 33.97 27.37 3.92
C ARG A 267 34.54 28.80 3.84
N GLN A 268 34.27 29.65 4.84
CA GLN A 268 34.86 31.01 4.91
C GLN A 268 36.37 31.00 5.17
N LEU A 269 36.88 29.95 5.82
CA LEU A 269 38.30 29.76 6.10
C LEU A 269 39.04 29.02 4.97
N GLY A 270 38.35 28.62 3.90
CA GLY A 270 38.92 27.94 2.74
C GLY A 270 39.26 26.45 2.98
N LEU A 271 38.60 25.81 3.95
CA LEU A 271 38.68 24.38 4.24
C LEU A 271 37.58 23.60 3.51
#